data_AF-A0A0J1G6W1-F1
#
_entry.id   AF-A0A0J1G6W1-F1
#
_cell.length_a   1.000
_cell.length_b   1.000
_cell.length_c   1.000
_cell.angle_alpha   90.00
_cell.angle_beta   90.00
_cell.angle_gamma   90.00
#
_symmetry.space_group_name_H-M   'P 1'
#
loop_
_entity.id
_entity.type
_entity.pdbx_description
1 polymer ?
#
loop_
_entity_poly.entity_id
_entity_poly.type
_entity_poly.pdbx_seq_one_letter_code
_entity_poly.pdbx_strand_id
1 'polypeptide(L)' 'MKALCNEKKEEIRKLHEQGYTHRQIARAAKVSAGSVSYVLQRRTKEQNKACNIPQSLWDEWDILHERYGKKNKK' A
#
# COMPACT_ATOMS: atom_id res chain seq x y z
N MET A 1 -9.03 12.72 1.82
CA MET A 1 -7.59 12.81 1.50
C MET A 1 -7.39 13.86 0.42
N LYS A 2 -6.53 14.86 0.65
CA LYS A 2 -6.24 15.90 -0.37
C LYS A 2 -5.36 15.28 -1.45
N ALA A 3 -5.74 15.44 -2.72
CA ALA A 3 -4.97 14.88 -3.83
C ALA A 3 -3.58 15.52 -3.89
N LEU A 4 -2.53 14.70 -4.05
CA LEU A 4 -1.17 15.19 -4.28
C LEU A 4 -1.12 15.96 -5.61
N CYS A 5 -0.50 17.14 -5.62
CA CYS A 5 -0.27 17.87 -6.87
C CYS A 5 0.66 17.07 -7.80
N ASN A 6 0.55 17.29 -9.11
CA ASN A 6 1.31 16.54 -10.10
C ASN A 6 2.82 16.80 -9.99
N GLU A 7 3.23 18.02 -9.63
CA GLU A 7 4.65 18.37 -9.42
C GLU A 7 5.31 17.48 -8.36
N LYS A 8 4.62 17.28 -7.22
CA LYS A 8 5.14 16.39 -6.16
C LYS A 8 5.18 14.92 -6.56
N LYS A 9 4.29 14.48 -7.44
CA LYS A 9 4.35 13.10 -7.97
C LYS A 9 5.59 12.91 -8.83
N GLU A 10 5.94 13.88 -9.66
CA GLU A 10 7.15 13.78 -10.47
C GLU A 10 8.43 13.91 -9.65
N GLU A 11 8.43 14.74 -8.61
CA GLU A 11 9.53 14.79 -7.65
C GLU A 11 9.76 13.42 -6.98
N ILE A 12 8.67 12.76 -6.54
CA ILE A 12 8.73 11.41 -5.96
C ILE A 12 9.31 10.39 -6.95
N ARG A 13 8.90 10.43 -8.23
CA ARG A 13 9.41 9.50 -9.26
C ARG A 13 10.88 9.72 -9.54
N LYS A 14 11.32 10.98 -9.68
CA LYS A 14 12.75 11.32 -9.90
C LYS A 14 13.63 10.86 -8.75
N LEU A 15 13.20 11.10 -7.50
CA LEU A 15 13.95 10.65 -6.33
C LEU A 15 14.02 9.11 -6.25
N HIS A 16 12.95 8.42 -6.64
CA HIS A 16 12.96 6.96 -6.70
C HIS A 16 13.90 6.43 -7.79
N GLU A 17 13.93 7.05 -8.97
CA GLU A 17 14.88 6.72 -10.04
C GLU A 17 16.34 6.94 -9.63
N GLN A 18 16.60 7.94 -8.78
CA GLN A 18 17.90 8.19 -8.18
C GLN A 18 18.28 7.19 -7.06
N GLY A 19 17.42 6.21 -6.76
CA GLY A 19 17.69 5.15 -5.78
C GLY A 19 17.38 5.51 -4.32
N TYR A 20 16.67 6.61 -4.07
CA TYR A 20 16.27 6.96 -2.70
C TYR A 20 15.20 6.00 -2.16
N THR A 21 15.29 5.68 -0.88
CA THR A 21 14.30 4.84 -0.19
C THR A 21 13.00 5.61 0.07
N HIS A 22 11.87 4.90 0.20
CA HIS A 22 10.56 5.52 0.45
C HIS A 22 10.55 6.50 1.64
N ARG A 23 11.29 6.20 2.72
CA ARG A 23 11.39 7.08 3.90
C ARG A 23 12.17 8.36 3.60
N GLN A 24 13.22 8.29 2.79
CA GLN A 24 13.98 9.47 2.38
C GLN A 24 13.17 10.34 1.43
N ILE A 25 12.49 9.73 0.45
CA ILE A 25 11.59 10.43 -0.48
C ILE A 25 10.48 11.16 0.29
N ALA A 26 9.85 10.49 1.26
CA ALA A 26 8.79 11.08 2.08
C ALA A 26 9.25 12.34 2.83
N ARG A 27 10.48 12.30 3.37
CA ARG A 27 11.10 13.46 4.04
C ARG A 27 11.43 14.58 3.06
N ALA A 28 12.02 14.26 1.91
CA ALA A 28 12.41 15.23 0.89
C ALA A 28 11.19 15.95 0.30
N ALA A 29 10.19 15.19 -0.17
CA ALA A 29 8.98 15.74 -0.78
C ALA A 29 7.95 16.24 0.25
N LYS A 30 8.22 16.14 1.56
CA LYS A 30 7.30 16.49 2.66
C LYS A 30 5.92 15.87 2.49
N VAL A 31 5.87 14.55 2.31
CA VAL A 31 4.64 13.75 2.15
C VAL A 31 4.68 12.51 3.04
N SER A 32 3.54 11.84 3.22
CA SER A 32 3.52 10.56 3.95
C SER A 32 4.16 9.44 3.14
N ALA A 33 4.71 8.43 3.82
CA ALA A 33 5.25 7.24 3.18
C ALA A 33 4.18 6.47 2.36
N GLY A 34 2.91 6.52 2.80
CA GLY A 34 1.78 5.95 2.06
C GLY A 34 1.55 6.66 0.72
N SER A 35 1.69 7.99 0.69
CA SER A 35 1.61 8.75 -0.56
C SER A 35 2.74 8.40 -1.53
N VAL A 36 3.97 8.21 -1.03
CA VAL A 36 5.10 7.75 -1.84
C VAL A 36 4.82 6.37 -2.42
N SER A 37 4.37 5.42 -1.59
CA SER A 37 4.02 4.07 -2.04
C SER A 37 2.89 4.08 -3.08
N TYR A 38 1.90 4.96 -2.92
CA TYR A 38 0.80 5.11 -3.86
C TYR A 38 1.27 5.66 -5.22
N VAL A 39 2.18 6.65 -5.23
CA VAL A 39 2.72 7.23 -6.47
C VAL A 39 3.63 6.26 -7.21
N LEU A 40 4.38 5.43 -6.47
CA LEU A 40 5.30 4.44 -7.04
C LEU A 40 4.63 3.11 -7.38
N GLN A 41 3.42 2.86 -6.85
CA GLN A 41 2.64 1.70 -7.25
C GLN A 41 2.34 1.78 -8.75
N ARG A 42 2.93 0.84 -9.51
CA ARG A 42 2.68 0.69 -10.95
C ARG A 42 1.31 0.09 -11.27
N ARG A 43 0.50 -0.21 -10.26
CA ARG A 43 -0.79 -0.89 -10.43
C ARG A 43 -1.88 0.11 -10.73
N THR A 44 -2.66 -0.15 -11.77
CA THR A 44 -3.87 0.63 -12.04
C THR A 44 -4.96 0.34 -11.00
N LYS A 45 -5.99 1.19 -10.94
CA LYS A 45 -7.15 0.93 -10.05
C LYS A 45 -7.79 -0.41 -10.34
N GLU A 46 -7.87 -0.81 -11.62
CA GLU A 46 -8.40 -2.10 -12.04
C GLU A 46 -7.54 -3.26 -11.54
N GLN A 47 -6.21 -3.15 -11.62
CA GLN A 47 -5.30 -4.16 -11.11
C GLN A 47 -5.36 -4.28 -9.58
N ASN A 48 -5.52 -3.17 -8.86
CA ASN A 48 -5.75 -3.22 -7.41
C ASN A 48 -7.06 -3.90 -7.06
N LYS A 49 -8.12 -3.70 -7.86
CA LYS A 49 -9.41 -4.39 -7.69
C LYS A 49 -9.27 -5.89 -7.93
N ALA A 50 -8.45 -6.31 -8.89
CA ALA A 50 -8.17 -7.72 -9.15
C ALA A 50 -7.32 -8.39 -8.06
N CYS A 51 -6.44 -7.65 -7.39
CA CYS A 51 -5.68 -8.14 -6.24
C CYS A 51 -6.46 -8.08 -4.91
N ASN A 52 -7.69 -7.57 -4.92
CA ASN A 52 -8.51 -7.49 -3.73
C ASN A 52 -9.04 -8.89 -3.42
N ILE A 53 -8.81 -9.38 -2.20
CA ILE A 53 -9.34 -10.66 -1.77
C ILE A 53 -10.88 -10.50 -1.65
N PRO A 54 -11.68 -11.29 -2.39
CA PRO A 54 -13.13 -11.31 -2.25
C PRO A 54 -13.57 -11.45 -0.80
N GLN A 55 -14.65 -10.77 -0.41
CA GLN A 55 -15.15 -10.82 0.96
C GLN A 55 -15.45 -12.26 1.41
N SER A 56 -15.99 -13.09 0.52
CA SER A 56 -16.26 -14.50 0.82
C SER A 56 -15.01 -15.28 1.22
N LEU A 57 -13.84 -14.97 0.65
CA LEU A 57 -12.57 -15.61 1.02
C LEU A 57 -12.05 -15.12 2.37
N TRP A 58 -12.36 -13.88 2.77
CA TRP A 58 -12.12 -13.40 4.14
C TRP A 58 -13.03 -14.12 5.14
N ASP A 59 -14.32 -14.23 4.82
CA ASP A 59 -15.29 -14.89 5.68
C ASP A 59 -14.95 -16.38 5.88
N GLU A 60 -14.52 -17.07 4.81
CA GLU A 60 -14.00 -18.44 4.88
C GLU A 60 -12.76 -18.55 5.75
N TRP A 61 -11.83 -17.60 5.62
CA TRP A 61 -10.63 -17.55 6.45
C TRP A 61 -10.98 -17.35 7.93
N ASP A 62 -11.92 -16.45 8.25
CA ASP A 62 -12.40 -16.21 9.62
C ASP A 62 -13.06 -17.45 10.20
N ILE A 63 -13.92 -18.15 9.45
CA ILE A 63 -14.55 -19.41 9.88
C ILE A 63 -13.48 -20.47 10.20
N LEU A 64 -12.48 -20.62 9.32
CA LEU A 64 -11.39 -21.57 9.52
C LEU A 64 -10.50 -21.18 10.70
N HIS A 65 -10.25 -19.89 10.90
CA HIS A 65 -9.47 -19.38 12.02
C HIS A 65 -10.20 -19.54 13.35
N GLU A 66 -11.51 -19.33 13.39
CA GLU A 66 -12.31 -19.61 14.58
C GLU A 66 -12.32 -21.10 14.92
N ARG A 67 -12.41 -21.96 13.90
CA ARG A 67 -12.54 -23.42 14.06
C ARG A 67 -11.22 -24.12 14.37
N TYR A 68 -10.12 -23.68 13.76
CA TYR A 68 -8.83 -24.35 13.81
C TYR A 68 -7.68 -23.45 14.28
N GLY A 69 -7.93 -22.16 14.50
CA GLY A 69 -6.96 -21.24 15.06
C GLY A 69 -6.54 -21.72 16.43
N LYS A 70 -5.25 -22.05 16.57
CA LYS A 70 -4.70 -22.50 17.84
C LYS A 70 -4.99 -21.45 18.90
N LYS A 71 -5.82 -21.79 19.88
CA LYS A 71 -5.87 -21.08 21.16
C LYS A 71 -4.56 -21.37 21.86
N ASN A 72 -3.53 -20.57 21.59
CA ASN A 72 -2.34 -20.51 22.44
C ASN A 72 -2.78 -19.95 23.80
N LYS A 73 -3.37 -20.82 24.64
CA LYS A 73 -3.51 -20.57 26.06
C LYS A 73 -2.11 -20.68 26.64
N LYS A 74 -1.54 -19.54 27.03
CA LYS A 74 -0.52 -19.47 28.07
C LYS A 74 -1.10 -20.01 29.37
#